data_AF-A0A9E6UYT2-F1
#
_entry.id   AF-A0A9E6UYT2-F1
#
_cell.length_a   1.000
_cell.length_b   1.000
_cell.length_c   1.000
_cell.angle_alpha   90.00
_cell.angle_beta   90.00
_cell.angle_gamma   90.00
#
_symmetry.space_group_name_H-M   'P 1'
#
loop_
_entity.id
_entity.type
_entity.pdbx_description
1 polymer ?
#
loop_
_entity_poly.entity_id
_entity_poly.type
_entity_poly.pdbx_seq_one_letter_code
_entity_poly.pdbx_strand_id
1 'polypeptide(L)'
;MKPYMYRNLAVISCTLGLLGLVVGCLGVSVSFEPDQPEIMSSLVDETPKVNETDSSQKITPSTTSKAEITIDPTPSKNTTNEPVKNPIPGSLRISNQTDQPIRLAILTQQSKNQKSLKSASPRKDQYNSPAHWDFYPQEGSQQGLILSLPEGNLKLEKGDILVAFAQDGSRNYWGPYIIGQTPLPKWNSQTQEWQLEITP
;
A
#
# COMPACT_ATOMS: atom_id res chain seq x y z
N MET A 1 63.37 24.16 -24.26
CA MET A 1 62.49 23.11 -23.68
C MET A 1 61.27 22.94 -24.58
N LYS A 2 60.86 21.70 -24.87
CA LYS A 2 59.87 21.39 -25.93
C LYS A 2 58.43 21.72 -25.45
N PRO A 3 57.57 22.36 -26.26
CA PRO A 3 56.24 22.83 -25.85
C PRO A 3 55.28 21.70 -25.43
N TYR A 4 55.58 20.46 -25.85
CA TYR A 4 54.83 19.26 -25.45
C TYR A 4 54.90 18.94 -23.95
N MET A 5 55.98 19.35 -23.26
CA MET A 5 56.14 19.06 -21.82
C MET A 5 55.20 19.91 -20.95
N TYR A 6 54.94 21.17 -21.32
CA TYR A 6 54.05 22.06 -20.57
C TYR A 6 52.58 21.67 -20.72
N ARG A 7 52.18 21.18 -21.89
CA ARG A 7 50.81 20.70 -22.11
C ARG A 7 50.48 19.49 -21.26
N ASN A 8 51.41 18.54 -21.15
CA ASN A 8 51.21 17.34 -20.31
C ASN A 8 51.20 17.71 -18.82
N LEU A 9 52.06 18.63 -18.39
CA LEU A 9 52.12 19.06 -16.99
C LEU A 9 50.86 19.83 -16.55
N ALA A 10 50.28 20.64 -17.44
CA ALA A 10 49.01 21.35 -17.20
C ALA A 10 47.79 20.41 -17.16
N VAL A 11 47.78 19.36 -17.99
CA VAL A 11 46.70 18.35 -17.95
C VAL A 11 46.79 17.53 -16.67
N ILE A 12 47.99 17.12 -16.26
CA ILE A 12 48.20 16.35 -15.03
C ILE A 12 47.79 17.17 -13.79
N SER A 13 48.15 18.45 -13.71
CA SER A 13 47.75 19.29 -12.56
C SER A 13 46.24 19.52 -12.51
N CYS A 14 45.58 19.66 -13.67
CA CYS A 14 44.13 19.82 -13.76
C CYS A 14 43.38 18.56 -13.32
N THR A 15 43.83 17.37 -13.73
CA THR A 15 43.18 16.11 -13.33
C THR A 15 43.36 15.80 -11.85
N LEU A 16 44.55 16.05 -11.29
CA LEU A 16 44.80 15.91 -9.85
C LEU A 16 43.98 16.90 -9.01
N GLY A 17 43.84 18.15 -9.47
CA GLY A 17 43.02 19.17 -8.80
C GLY A 17 41.53 18.81 -8.76
N LEU A 18 40.98 18.30 -9.88
CA LEU A 18 39.59 17.85 -9.94
C LEU A 18 39.34 16.62 -9.05
N LEU A 19 40.28 15.68 -8.99
CA LEU A 19 40.13 14.49 -8.15
C LEU A 19 40.16 14.83 -6.66
N GLY A 20 40.99 15.78 -6.22
CA GLY A 20 41.04 16.25 -4.83
C GLY A 20 39.74 16.95 -4.39
N LEU A 21 39.07 17.67 -5.28
CA LEU A 21 37.81 18.35 -4.99
C LEU A 21 36.68 17.34 -4.72
N VAL A 22 36.63 16.23 -5.46
CA VAL A 22 35.61 15.18 -5.27
C VAL A 22 35.77 14.46 -3.93
N VAL A 23 37.00 14.24 -3.46
CA VAL A 23 37.24 13.59 -2.15
C VAL A 23 36.91 14.53 -0.98
N GLY A 24 37.10 15.84 -1.13
CA GLY A 24 36.79 16.84 -0.10
C GLY A 24 35.29 17.13 0.11
N CYS A 25 34.44 16.83 -0.87
CA CYS A 25 32.99 17.05 -0.76
C CYS A 25 32.22 15.85 -0.17
N LEU A 26 32.85 14.69 -0.05
CA LEU A 26 32.23 13.50 0.52
C LEU A 26 32.56 13.44 2.02
N GLY A 27 31.85 14.24 2.80
CA GLY A 27 31.86 14.17 4.26
C GLY A 27 31.28 12.83 4.73
N VAL A 28 32.11 11.79 4.77
CA VAL A 28 31.74 10.49 5.34
C VAL A 28 31.64 10.66 6.86
N SER A 29 30.40 10.77 7.35
CA SER A 29 30.10 10.75 8.78
C SER A 29 29.72 9.33 9.17
N VAL A 30 30.47 8.72 10.09
CA VAL A 30 30.13 7.43 10.69
C VAL A 30 29.59 7.72 12.07
N SER A 31 28.30 7.44 12.30
CA SER A 31 27.68 7.51 13.61
C SER A 31 27.80 6.14 14.27
N PHE A 32 28.37 6.11 15.47
CA PHE A 32 28.37 4.92 16.32
C PHE A 32 27.27 5.06 17.36
N GLU A 33 26.33 4.12 17.37
CA GLU A 33 25.35 3.96 18.44
C GLU A 33 26.04 3.21 19.60
N PRO A 34 26.11 3.78 20.81
CA PRO A 34 26.68 3.07 21.95
C PRO A 34 25.66 2.07 22.52
N ASP A 35 25.99 0.79 22.50
CA ASP A 35 25.26 -0.26 23.21
C ASP A 35 25.17 0.08 24.71
N GLN A 36 23.99 0.47 25.20
CA GLN A 36 23.72 0.51 26.64
C GLN A 36 23.32 -0.89 27.11
N PRO A 37 23.99 -1.46 28.12
CA PRO A 37 23.54 -2.69 28.76
C PRO A 37 22.33 -2.43 29.65
N GLU A 38 21.37 -3.35 29.55
CA GLU A 38 20.21 -3.48 30.44
C GLU A 38 20.63 -3.51 31.92
N ILE A 39 20.01 -2.69 32.78
CA ILE A 39 19.73 -3.07 34.17
C ILE A 39 18.35 -2.53 34.59
N MET A 40 17.43 -3.49 34.75
CA MET A 40 16.30 -3.57 35.69
C MET A 40 16.02 -2.36 36.60
N SER A 41 14.76 -1.91 36.59
CA SER A 41 14.12 -1.42 37.80
C SER A 41 12.75 -2.08 37.96
N SER A 42 12.74 -3.08 38.83
CA SER A 42 11.61 -3.85 39.30
C SER A 42 10.96 -3.22 40.53
N LEU A 43 9.62 -3.39 40.65
CA LEU A 43 8.83 -3.44 41.89
C LEU A 43 8.72 -2.10 42.67
N VAL A 44 7.57 -1.58 43.11
CA VAL A 44 6.42 -2.09 43.91
C VAL A 44 5.32 -0.98 43.73
N ASP A 45 4.00 -1.21 43.71
CA ASP A 45 3.18 -1.37 44.91
C ASP A 45 1.69 -1.60 44.61
N GLU A 46 1.02 -2.14 45.62
CA GLU A 46 -0.20 -2.93 45.67
C GLU A 46 -1.55 -2.27 45.32
N THR A 47 -2.46 -3.13 44.85
CA THR A 47 -3.94 -3.05 44.94
C THR A 47 -4.41 -3.04 46.40
N PRO A 48 -5.63 -2.58 46.77
CA PRO A 48 -6.77 -3.53 46.75
C PRO A 48 -8.20 -2.98 46.56
N LYS A 49 -9.03 -3.86 45.96
CA LYS A 49 -10.45 -4.19 46.22
C LYS A 49 -11.59 -3.21 45.85
N VAL A 50 -12.43 -3.56 44.87
CA VAL A 50 -13.67 -4.41 44.90
C VAL A 50 -14.93 -3.59 45.19
N ASN A 51 -15.89 -3.63 44.25
CA ASN A 51 -17.28 -3.99 44.54
C ASN A 51 -18.02 -4.40 43.27
N GLU A 52 -18.49 -5.65 43.29
CA GLU A 52 -19.52 -6.21 42.42
C GLU A 52 -20.87 -5.54 42.74
N THR A 53 -21.72 -5.35 41.74
CA THR A 53 -23.17 -5.41 41.94
C THR A 53 -23.81 -6.00 40.69
N ASP A 54 -24.17 -7.27 40.88
CA ASP A 54 -25.08 -8.08 40.10
C ASP A 54 -26.49 -7.46 40.10
N SER A 55 -27.14 -7.38 38.94
CA SER A 55 -28.60 -7.24 38.88
C SER A 55 -29.14 -7.98 37.67
N SER A 56 -29.71 -9.13 37.99
CA SER A 56 -30.48 -10.04 37.17
C SER A 56 -31.83 -9.47 36.70
N GLN A 57 -32.51 -10.25 35.85
CA GLN A 57 -33.91 -10.23 35.41
C GLN A 57 -34.17 -9.66 34.00
N LYS A 58 -34.95 -10.28 33.09
CA LYS A 58 -35.75 -11.52 33.10
C LYS A 58 -36.30 -11.71 31.67
N ILE A 59 -36.40 -12.97 31.22
CA ILE A 59 -36.86 -13.39 29.89
C ILE A 59 -38.40 -13.58 29.88
N THR A 60 -39.00 -13.47 28.68
CA THR A 60 -40.22 -14.16 28.13
C THR A 60 -41.59 -13.42 28.16
N PRO A 61 -42.60 -13.72 27.29
CA PRO A 61 -42.75 -13.32 25.87
C PRO A 61 -44.18 -12.83 25.46
N SER A 62 -44.38 -12.54 24.14
CA SER A 62 -45.65 -12.50 23.34
C SER A 62 -46.56 -11.26 23.50
N THR A 63 -47.29 -10.68 22.52
CA THR A 63 -47.69 -10.99 21.12
C THR A 63 -48.20 -9.69 20.44
N THR A 64 -48.28 -9.69 19.09
CA THR A 64 -49.25 -8.93 18.24
C THR A 64 -48.83 -7.50 17.86
N SER A 65 -48.72 -7.05 16.61
CA SER A 65 -49.03 -7.53 15.25
C SER A 65 -48.22 -6.67 14.28
N LYS A 66 -48.02 -7.12 13.02
CA LYS A 66 -48.50 -6.41 11.80
C LYS A 66 -47.66 -6.75 10.56
N ALA A 67 -48.40 -7.11 9.52
CA ALA A 67 -48.08 -7.06 8.09
C ALA A 67 -47.04 -8.04 7.53
N GLU A 68 -47.58 -9.17 7.09
CA GLU A 68 -47.08 -10.01 6.00
C GLU A 68 -46.95 -9.17 4.70
N ILE A 69 -45.71 -8.96 4.25
CA ILE A 69 -45.39 -8.63 2.86
C ILE A 69 -44.37 -9.66 2.41
N THR A 70 -44.87 -10.68 1.72
CA THR A 70 -44.08 -11.66 0.98
C THR A 70 -43.32 -10.93 -0.12
N ILE A 71 -42.02 -10.72 0.07
CA ILE A 71 -41.07 -10.41 -1.00
C ILE A 71 -40.15 -11.61 -1.11
N ASP A 72 -40.31 -12.34 -2.21
CA ASP A 72 -39.43 -13.42 -2.64
C ASP A 72 -37.95 -13.05 -2.47
N PRO A 73 -37.12 -13.88 -1.81
CA PRO A 73 -35.69 -13.74 -1.92
C PRO A 73 -35.29 -14.27 -3.29
N THR A 74 -35.28 -13.41 -4.31
CA THR A 74 -34.54 -13.72 -5.53
C THR A 74 -33.05 -13.64 -5.16
N PRO A 75 -32.29 -14.75 -5.19
CA PRO A 75 -30.87 -14.68 -4.96
C PRO A 75 -30.27 -14.01 -6.19
N SER A 76 -29.79 -12.78 -6.05
CA SER A 76 -28.96 -12.12 -7.05
C SER A 76 -27.60 -12.83 -7.11
N LYS A 77 -27.60 -14.01 -7.71
CA LYS A 77 -26.41 -14.67 -8.24
C LYS A 77 -25.95 -13.81 -9.41
N ASN A 78 -24.86 -13.07 -9.22
CA ASN A 78 -23.94 -12.73 -10.30
C ASN A 78 -22.58 -12.38 -9.70
N THR A 79 -21.92 -13.38 -9.12
CA THR A 79 -20.46 -13.38 -8.96
C THR A 79 -19.92 -14.36 -9.99
N THR A 80 -19.80 -13.88 -11.22
CA THR A 80 -19.09 -14.61 -12.26
C THR A 80 -17.60 -14.45 -12.00
N ASN A 81 -17.02 -15.45 -11.33
CA ASN A 81 -15.58 -15.62 -11.11
C ASN A 81 -14.88 -16.00 -12.44
N GLU A 82 -15.11 -15.25 -13.51
CA GLU A 82 -14.43 -15.47 -14.78
C GLU A 82 -13.14 -14.63 -14.80
N PRO A 83 -11.99 -15.23 -15.12
CA PRO A 83 -10.77 -14.47 -15.36
C PRO A 83 -11.03 -13.48 -16.52
N VAL A 84 -10.83 -12.19 -16.25
CA VAL A 84 -11.06 -11.13 -17.25
C VAL A 84 -10.13 -11.38 -18.44
N LYS A 85 -10.75 -11.78 -19.58
CA LYS A 85 -10.06 -12.24 -20.79
C LYS A 85 -9.20 -11.16 -21.47
N ASN A 86 -9.48 -9.88 -21.20
CA ASN A 86 -8.77 -8.73 -21.76
C ASN A 86 -8.32 -7.77 -20.65
N PRO A 87 -7.12 -7.14 -20.73
CA PRO A 87 -6.67 -6.16 -19.74
C PRO A 87 -7.57 -4.92 -19.78
N ILE A 88 -8.32 -4.65 -18.70
CA ILE A 88 -9.16 -3.46 -18.58
C ILE A 88 -8.52 -2.51 -17.55
N PRO A 89 -8.00 -1.35 -18.00
CA PRO A 89 -7.58 -0.30 -17.09
C PRO A 89 -8.74 0.19 -16.25
N GLY A 90 -8.57 0.31 -14.94
CA GLY A 90 -9.64 0.71 -14.03
C GLY A 90 -9.17 1.40 -12.76
N SER A 91 -10.05 2.17 -12.13
CA SER A 91 -9.74 2.77 -10.83
C SER A 91 -9.68 1.69 -9.75
N LEU A 92 -8.94 1.94 -8.66
CA LEU A 92 -8.92 1.03 -7.50
C LEU A 92 -9.84 1.57 -6.42
N ARG A 93 -10.83 0.76 -6.02
CA ARG A 93 -11.60 0.93 -4.79
C ARG A 93 -11.11 -0.06 -3.74
N ILE A 94 -10.76 0.42 -2.56
CA ILE A 94 -10.31 -0.41 -1.45
C ILE A 94 -11.16 -0.19 -0.20
N SER A 95 -11.40 -1.26 0.54
CA SER A 95 -12.01 -1.24 1.86
C SER A 95 -11.09 -1.92 2.87
N ASN A 96 -10.72 -1.23 3.94
CA ASN A 96 -10.10 -1.84 5.11
C ASN A 96 -11.21 -2.23 6.09
N GLN A 97 -11.51 -3.52 6.21
CA GLN A 97 -12.44 -4.05 7.21
C GLN A 97 -11.71 -4.68 8.40
N THR A 98 -10.40 -4.49 8.49
CA THR A 98 -9.61 -4.96 9.63
C THR A 98 -9.66 -3.94 10.76
N ASP A 99 -9.39 -4.43 11.97
CA ASP A 99 -9.21 -3.59 13.16
C ASP A 99 -7.78 -3.02 13.27
N GLN A 100 -6.99 -3.14 12.20
CA GLN A 100 -5.60 -2.70 12.14
C GLN A 100 -5.43 -1.56 11.15
N PRO A 101 -4.53 -0.60 11.42
CA PRO A 101 -4.08 0.33 10.40
C PRO A 101 -3.27 -0.44 9.35
N ILE A 102 -3.55 -0.21 8.07
CA ILE A 102 -2.87 -0.90 6.98
C ILE A 102 -2.24 0.10 6.01
N ARG A 103 -1.09 -0.28 5.44
CA ARG A 103 -0.49 0.39 4.29
C ARG A 103 -0.68 -0.46 3.07
N LEU A 104 -1.37 0.07 2.06
CA LEU A 104 -1.42 -0.50 0.72
C LEU A 104 -0.29 0.10 -0.10
N ALA A 105 0.54 -0.74 -0.71
CA ALA A 105 1.55 -0.36 -1.68
C ALA A 105 1.22 -0.95 -3.06
N ILE A 106 1.53 -0.19 -4.11
CA ILE A 106 1.41 -0.63 -5.50
C ILE A 106 2.77 -0.70 -6.17
N LEU A 107 2.98 -1.78 -6.92
CA LEU A 107 4.04 -1.90 -7.90
C LEU A 107 3.41 -2.03 -9.29
N THR A 108 3.61 -1.01 -10.13
CA THR A 108 3.14 -1.01 -11.51
C THR A 108 4.09 -1.85 -12.37
N GLN A 109 3.53 -2.80 -13.12
CA GLN A 109 4.33 -3.51 -14.11
C GLN A 109 4.39 -2.65 -15.35
N GLN A 110 5.43 -1.81 -15.45
CA GLN A 110 5.73 -1.14 -16.71
C GLN A 110 5.72 -2.19 -17.81
N SER A 111 4.83 -1.99 -18.79
CA SER A 111 4.70 -2.91 -19.90
C SER A 111 6.09 -3.19 -20.45
N LYS A 112 6.57 -4.44 -20.32
CA LYS A 112 7.86 -4.90 -20.88
C LYS A 112 7.93 -4.71 -22.41
N ASN A 113 6.85 -4.24 -23.02
CA ASN A 113 6.71 -3.91 -24.44
C ASN A 113 7.11 -2.46 -24.79
N GLN A 114 7.52 -1.62 -23.84
CA GLN A 114 7.96 -0.25 -24.17
C GLN A 114 9.31 -0.19 -24.93
N LYS A 115 9.97 -1.33 -25.18
CA LYS A 115 11.18 -1.42 -26.02
C LYS A 115 10.92 -1.30 -27.54
N SER A 116 9.66 -1.19 -27.99
CA SER A 116 9.31 -1.16 -29.43
C SER A 116 8.80 0.18 -29.98
N LEU A 117 8.91 1.31 -29.26
CA LEU A 117 8.55 2.61 -29.82
C LEU A 117 9.68 3.63 -29.60
N LYS A 118 10.70 3.54 -30.46
CA LYS A 118 11.58 4.68 -30.78
C LYS A 118 10.77 5.72 -31.58
N SER A 119 9.77 6.34 -30.98
CA SER A 119 9.11 7.59 -31.39
C SER A 119 7.76 7.67 -30.66
N ALA A 120 7.80 8.10 -29.41
CA ALA A 120 6.65 8.71 -28.77
C ALA A 120 7.22 9.53 -27.62
N SER A 121 6.83 10.81 -27.55
CA SER A 121 7.04 11.65 -26.39
C SER A 121 6.84 10.86 -25.09
N PRO A 122 7.64 11.11 -24.03
CA PRO A 122 7.40 10.46 -22.75
C PRO A 122 5.96 10.77 -22.36
N ARG A 123 5.12 9.73 -22.25
CA ARG A 123 3.78 9.91 -21.69
C ARG A 123 4.02 10.45 -20.27
N LYS A 124 3.62 11.70 -20.06
CA LYS A 124 3.75 12.41 -18.78
C LYS A 124 2.93 11.72 -17.66
N ASP A 125 2.13 10.72 -18.02
CA ASP A 125 1.15 10.04 -17.17
C ASP A 125 1.61 8.64 -16.70
N GLN A 126 2.84 8.23 -16.99
CA GLN A 126 3.38 6.98 -16.46
C GLN A 126 4.01 7.21 -15.09
N TYR A 127 3.24 6.86 -14.05
CA TYR A 127 3.70 6.83 -12.67
C TYR A 127 4.88 5.87 -12.52
N ASN A 128 6.08 6.45 -12.48
CA ASN A 128 7.35 5.74 -12.41
C ASN A 128 7.83 5.54 -10.96
N SER A 129 7.02 5.97 -9.98
CA SER A 129 7.33 5.88 -8.55
C SER A 129 6.37 4.91 -7.87
N PRO A 130 6.86 4.04 -6.97
CA PRO A 130 6.02 3.31 -6.04
C PRO A 130 5.08 4.29 -5.32
N ALA A 131 3.82 3.93 -5.21
CA ALA A 131 2.83 4.68 -4.46
C ALA A 131 2.30 3.83 -3.31
N HIS A 132 1.89 4.51 -2.24
CA HIS A 132 1.25 3.86 -1.11
C HIS A 132 0.16 4.75 -0.52
N TRP A 133 -0.79 4.10 0.14
CA TRP A 133 -1.87 4.73 0.90
C TRP A 133 -1.95 4.06 2.26
N ASP A 134 -2.17 4.88 3.27
CA ASP A 134 -2.36 4.43 4.64
C ASP A 134 -3.84 4.52 4.98
N PHE A 135 -4.33 3.51 5.67
CA PHE A 135 -5.71 3.40 6.10
C PHE A 135 -5.76 3.22 7.60
N TYR A 136 -6.65 3.95 8.25
CA TYR A 136 -7.04 3.65 9.63
C TYR A 136 -7.83 2.33 9.71
N PRO A 137 -7.94 1.73 10.91
CA PRO A 137 -8.88 0.64 11.15
C PRO A 137 -10.26 0.98 10.63
N GLN A 138 -10.92 0.03 9.96
CA GLN A 138 -12.27 0.19 9.41
C GLN A 138 -12.45 1.31 8.35
N GLU A 139 -11.38 1.91 7.84
CA GLU A 139 -11.48 3.00 6.88
C GLU A 139 -12.02 2.52 5.52
N GLY A 140 -13.09 3.17 5.05
CA GLY A 140 -13.79 2.76 3.83
C GLY A 140 -14.56 1.45 3.96
N SER A 141 -14.76 0.89 5.16
CA SER A 141 -15.36 -0.44 5.40
C SER A 141 -16.51 -0.83 4.44
N GLN A 142 -17.69 -0.21 4.51
CA GLN A 142 -18.84 -0.63 3.69
C GLN A 142 -18.82 -0.10 2.24
N GLN A 143 -18.30 1.11 2.01
CA GLN A 143 -18.40 1.80 0.71
C GLN A 143 -17.13 1.73 -0.14
N GLY A 144 -15.99 1.45 0.49
CA GLY A 144 -14.66 1.58 -0.07
C GLY A 144 -14.25 3.02 -0.40
N LEU A 145 -12.95 3.24 -0.53
CA LEU A 145 -12.34 4.48 -1.00
C LEU A 145 -11.75 4.27 -2.40
N ILE A 146 -12.05 5.18 -3.32
CA ILE A 146 -11.40 5.21 -4.63
C ILE A 146 -10.05 5.91 -4.46
N LEU A 147 -8.98 5.25 -4.84
CA LEU A 147 -7.63 5.82 -4.71
C LEU A 147 -7.27 6.66 -5.93
N SER A 148 -6.55 7.73 -5.65
CA SER A 148 -5.96 8.63 -6.63
C SER A 148 -4.51 8.92 -6.29
N LEU A 149 -3.79 9.41 -7.28
CA LEU A 149 -2.43 9.88 -7.18
C LEU A 149 -2.41 11.41 -7.24
N PRO A 150 -1.31 12.07 -6.82
CA PRO A 150 -1.21 13.53 -6.88
C PRO A 150 -1.46 14.10 -8.28
N GLU A 151 -1.00 13.39 -9.32
CA GLU A 151 -1.12 13.82 -10.72
C GLU A 151 -2.46 13.40 -11.37
N GLY A 152 -3.37 12.76 -10.62
CA GLY A 152 -4.70 12.39 -11.11
C GLY A 152 -5.18 11.01 -10.66
N ASN A 153 -6.11 10.43 -11.41
CA ASN A 153 -6.71 9.15 -11.04
C ASN A 153 -5.72 7.99 -11.17
N LEU A 154 -5.67 7.11 -10.16
CA LEU A 154 -4.96 5.84 -10.26
C LEU A 154 -5.70 4.94 -11.25
N LYS A 155 -4.98 4.41 -12.24
CA LYS A 155 -5.50 3.40 -13.17
C LYS A 155 -4.62 2.17 -13.11
N LEU A 156 -5.23 1.05 -12.72
CA LEU A 156 -4.58 -0.25 -12.63
C LEU A 156 -4.72 -1.01 -13.94
N GLU A 157 -3.63 -1.61 -14.38
CA GLU A 157 -3.58 -2.48 -15.54
C GLU A 157 -3.32 -3.93 -15.14
N LYS A 158 -3.61 -4.86 -16.06
CA LYS A 158 -3.36 -6.29 -15.83
C LYS A 158 -1.87 -6.51 -15.52
N GLY A 159 -1.60 -7.22 -14.43
CA GLY A 159 -0.25 -7.49 -13.96
C GLY A 159 0.27 -6.51 -12.92
N ASP A 160 -0.36 -5.35 -12.71
CA ASP A 160 -0.01 -4.54 -11.55
C ASP A 160 -0.16 -5.33 -10.26
N ILE A 161 0.70 -5.04 -9.28
CA ILE A 161 0.79 -5.79 -8.04
C ILE A 161 0.38 -4.87 -6.90
N LEU A 162 -0.59 -5.31 -6.12
CA LEU A 162 -1.02 -4.68 -4.87
C LEU A 162 -0.57 -5.53 -3.69
N VAL A 163 -0.09 -4.86 -2.65
CA VAL A 163 0.34 -5.48 -1.40
C VAL A 163 -0.18 -4.63 -0.26
N ALA A 164 -0.81 -5.24 0.74
CA ALA A 164 -1.17 -4.55 1.98
C ALA A 164 -0.48 -5.21 3.18
N PHE A 165 -0.10 -4.41 4.17
CA PHE A 165 0.49 -4.88 5.42
C PHE A 165 0.08 -3.99 6.59
N ALA A 166 -0.01 -4.59 7.76
CA ALA A 166 -0.37 -3.87 8.97
C ALA A 166 0.77 -2.93 9.41
N GLN A 167 0.41 -1.72 9.84
CA GLN A 167 1.35 -0.69 10.28
C GLN A 167 1.63 -0.75 11.80
N ASP A 168 0.89 -1.57 12.54
CA ASP A 168 0.97 -1.72 13.99
C ASP A 168 2.07 -2.69 14.48
N GLY A 169 2.84 -3.28 13.56
CA GLY A 169 3.89 -4.23 13.89
C GLY A 169 3.42 -5.68 14.12
N SER A 170 2.12 -5.97 13.94
CA SER A 170 1.56 -7.32 14.05
C SER A 170 2.07 -8.31 13.00
N ARG A 171 2.71 -7.79 11.94
CA ARG A 171 3.24 -8.57 10.80
C ARG A 171 2.15 -9.24 9.96
N ASN A 172 0.90 -8.78 10.05
CA ASN A 172 -0.16 -9.21 9.16
C ASN A 172 0.08 -8.68 7.74
N TYR A 173 -0.22 -9.54 6.76
CA TYR A 173 0.08 -9.32 5.34
C TYR A 173 -1.04 -9.84 4.45
N TRP A 174 -1.40 -9.07 3.44
CA TRP A 174 -2.45 -9.39 2.48
C TRP A 174 -1.93 -9.25 1.04
N GLY A 175 -2.17 -10.27 0.24
CA GLY A 175 -1.70 -10.37 -1.14
C GLY A 175 -0.51 -11.34 -1.29
N PRO A 176 0.35 -11.17 -2.31
CA PRO A 176 0.26 -10.16 -3.36
C PRO A 176 -0.97 -10.38 -4.24
N TYR A 177 -1.69 -9.30 -4.54
CA TYR A 177 -2.79 -9.32 -5.49
C TYR A 177 -2.30 -8.85 -6.85
N ILE A 178 -2.47 -9.67 -7.87
CA ILE A 178 -2.04 -9.38 -9.23
C ILE A 178 -3.27 -9.12 -10.07
N ILE A 179 -3.40 -7.89 -10.56
CA ILE A 179 -4.59 -7.44 -11.29
C ILE A 179 -4.87 -8.33 -12.51
N GLY A 180 -6.09 -8.86 -12.58
CA GLY A 180 -6.54 -9.74 -13.65
C GLY A 180 -5.85 -11.12 -13.68
N GLN A 181 -5.13 -11.51 -12.62
CA GLN A 181 -4.47 -12.82 -12.50
C GLN A 181 -4.83 -13.54 -11.19
N THR A 182 -4.94 -12.82 -10.08
CA THR A 182 -5.45 -13.37 -8.81
C THR A 182 -6.96 -13.16 -8.68
N PRO A 183 -7.68 -13.95 -7.84
CA PRO A 183 -9.13 -13.80 -7.65
C PRO A 183 -9.57 -12.44 -7.08
N LEU A 184 -8.69 -11.79 -6.33
CA LEU A 184 -8.84 -10.41 -5.85
C LEU A 184 -7.72 -9.55 -6.45
N PRO A 185 -7.95 -8.23 -6.65
CA PRO A 185 -9.23 -7.53 -6.56
C PRO A 185 -10.23 -7.97 -7.63
N LYS A 186 -11.53 -7.86 -7.32
CA LYS A 186 -12.60 -8.19 -8.25
C LYS A 186 -12.83 -7.06 -9.23
N TRP A 187 -13.06 -7.38 -10.49
CA TRP A 187 -13.47 -6.39 -11.48
C TRP A 187 -14.97 -6.11 -11.37
N ASN A 188 -15.34 -4.85 -11.19
CA ASN A 188 -16.72 -4.37 -11.32
C ASN A 188 -16.89 -3.69 -12.69
N SER A 189 -17.62 -4.34 -13.59
CA SER A 189 -17.80 -3.87 -14.97
C SER A 189 -18.75 -2.68 -15.08
N GLN A 190 -19.64 -2.49 -14.11
CA GLN A 190 -20.59 -1.39 -14.08
C GLN A 190 -19.92 -0.06 -13.71
N THR A 191 -19.03 -0.08 -12.71
CA THR A 191 -18.31 1.12 -12.26
C THR A 191 -16.94 1.28 -12.90
N GLN A 192 -16.46 0.27 -13.64
CA GLN A 192 -15.11 0.23 -14.21
C GLN A 192 -14.00 0.33 -13.13
N GLU A 193 -14.22 -0.36 -12.02
CA GLU A 193 -13.36 -0.34 -10.84
C GLU A 193 -12.86 -1.74 -10.49
N TRP A 194 -11.62 -1.82 -10.06
CA TRP A 194 -11.08 -2.94 -9.29
C TRP A 194 -11.47 -2.75 -7.83
N GLN A 195 -12.08 -3.76 -7.21
CA GLN A 195 -12.55 -3.72 -5.82
C GLN A 195 -11.73 -4.68 -4.96
N LEU A 196 -11.03 -4.13 -3.99
CA LEU A 196 -10.24 -4.87 -3.00
C LEU A 196 -10.85 -4.70 -1.60
N GLU A 197 -11.14 -5.80 -0.95
CA GLU A 197 -11.65 -5.83 0.42
C GLU A 197 -10.62 -6.55 1.28
N ILE A 198 -10.05 -5.84 2.25
CA ILE A 198 -9.08 -6.38 3.20
C ILE A 198 -9.85 -6.79 4.45
N THR A 199 -9.85 -8.09 4.74
CA THR A 199 -10.58 -8.70 5.86
C THR A 199 -9.59 -9.31 6.87
N PRO A 200 -9.98 -9.43 8.15
CA PRO A 200 -9.13 -10.02 9.21
C PRO A 200 -8.61 -11.42 8.91
#